data_AF-A0AAI8XMG8-F1
#
_entry.id   AF-A0AAI8XMG8-F1
#
_cell.length_a   1.000
_cell.length_b   1.000
_cell.length_c   1.000
_cell.angle_alpha   90.00
_cell.angle_beta   90.00
_cell.angle_gamma   90.00
#
_symmetry.space_group_name_H-M   'P 1'
#
loop_
_entity.id
_entity.type
_entity.pdbx_description
1 polymer ?
#
loop_
_entity_poly.entity_id
_entity_poly.type
_entity_poly.pdbx_seq_one_letter_code
_entity_poly.pdbx_strand_id
1 'polypeptide(L)'
;MSAHNSGIQLTAEEQVELFGTTAFSEEYAEEAQQRWGDTEEWRQSQERTAKMTKRDWIEFKAENDALLQALAAGKRSGVEAGSAAANALAARHRANISRFFDCSDDMHMCLARIYVEDERYGNYYDDAEPGLAQFVHDIIVASIN
;
A
#
# COMPACT_ATOMS: atom_id res chain seq x y z
N MET A 1 -23.45 18.47 -3.65
CA MET A 1 -23.58 17.38 -2.66
C MET A 1 -22.58 16.32 -3.08
N SER A 2 -21.35 16.37 -2.56
CA SER A 2 -20.29 15.45 -2.99
C SER A 2 -20.39 14.16 -2.18
N ALA A 3 -20.78 13.09 -2.86
CA ALA A 3 -20.93 11.77 -2.26
C ALA A 3 -19.56 11.28 -1.79
N HIS A 4 -19.38 11.17 -0.47
CA HIS A 4 -18.25 10.53 0.17
C HIS A 4 -18.35 9.00 -0.05
N ASN A 5 -18.11 8.53 -1.28
CA ASN A 5 -18.25 7.11 -1.59
C ASN A 5 -16.99 6.29 -1.23
N SER A 6 -15.92 6.95 -0.80
CA SER A 6 -14.62 6.32 -0.53
C SER A 6 -14.41 5.87 0.93
N GLY A 7 -15.39 6.04 1.83
CA GLY A 7 -15.25 5.70 3.26
C GLY A 7 -14.31 6.62 4.07
N ILE A 8 -13.33 7.24 3.41
CA ILE A 8 -12.31 8.10 4.01
C ILE A 8 -12.91 9.43 4.48
N GLN A 9 -12.66 9.78 5.75
CA GLN A 9 -13.16 11.00 6.41
C GLN A 9 -12.26 12.23 6.21
N LEU A 10 -11.25 12.15 5.33
CA LEU A 10 -10.37 13.27 5.02
C LEU A 10 -10.98 14.15 3.91
N THR A 11 -10.96 15.46 4.13
CA THR A 11 -11.28 16.44 3.08
C THR A 11 -10.23 16.40 1.96
N ALA A 12 -10.58 16.90 0.78
CA ALA A 12 -9.62 16.99 -0.34
C ALA A 12 -8.38 17.82 0.01
N GLU A 13 -8.53 18.89 0.80
CA GLU A 13 -7.41 19.70 1.29
C GLU A 13 -6.49 18.89 2.21
N GLU A 14 -7.05 18.12 3.15
CA GLU A 14 -6.26 17.26 4.03
C GLU A 14 -5.60 16.11 3.26
N GLN A 15 -6.23 15.59 2.21
CA GLN A 15 -5.60 14.57 1.36
C GLN A 15 -4.39 15.14 0.62
N VAL A 16 -4.49 16.36 0.08
CA VAL A 16 -3.35 17.02 -0.57
C VAL A 16 -2.28 17.40 0.45
N GLU A 17 -2.66 17.93 1.62
CA GLU A 17 -1.74 18.25 2.73
C GLU A 17 -0.94 17.01 3.15
N LEU A 18 -1.63 15.88 3.32
CA LEU A 18 -1.03 14.66 3.82
C LEU A 18 -0.30 13.89 2.73
N PHE A 19 -0.88 13.69 1.55
CA PHE A 19 -0.34 12.77 0.55
C PHE A 19 0.24 13.47 -0.70
N GLY A 20 0.21 14.80 -0.76
CA GLY A 20 0.70 15.59 -1.90
C GLY A 20 -0.17 15.50 -3.15
N THR A 21 -1.24 14.71 -3.10
CA THR A 21 -2.20 14.50 -4.18
C THR A 21 -3.56 14.11 -3.57
N THR A 22 -4.60 14.09 -4.38
CA THR A 22 -5.83 13.36 -4.04
C THR A 22 -5.52 11.86 -4.19
N ALA A 23 -4.82 11.30 -3.19
CA ALA A 23 -4.32 9.92 -3.21
C ALA A 23 -5.42 8.86 -3.38
N PHE A 24 -6.68 9.29 -3.21
CA PHE A 24 -7.89 8.51 -3.38
C PHE A 24 -8.75 9.12 -4.50
N SER A 25 -8.15 9.41 -5.66
CA SER A 25 -8.91 9.94 -6.79
C SER A 25 -10.10 9.04 -7.09
N GLU A 26 -11.22 9.63 -7.52
CA GLU A 26 -12.46 8.90 -7.82
C GLU A 26 -12.21 7.76 -8.82
N GLU A 27 -11.29 7.94 -9.76
CA GLU A 27 -10.89 6.92 -10.75
C GLU A 27 -10.26 5.67 -10.11
N TYR A 28 -9.30 5.82 -9.17
CA TYR A 28 -8.72 4.67 -8.47
C TYR A 28 -9.75 3.98 -7.56
N ALA A 29 -10.64 4.76 -6.93
CA ALA A 29 -11.69 4.22 -6.09
C ALA A 29 -12.74 3.43 -6.89
N GLU A 30 -13.15 3.93 -8.05
CA GLU A 30 -14.09 3.26 -8.95
C GLU A 30 -13.48 1.99 -9.55
N GLU A 31 -12.24 2.02 -10.02
CA GLU A 31 -11.55 0.84 -10.54
C GLU A 31 -11.37 -0.23 -9.45
N ALA A 32 -10.99 0.19 -8.24
CA ALA A 32 -10.85 -0.72 -7.11
C ALA A 32 -12.20 -1.34 -6.71
N GLN A 33 -13.28 -0.56 -6.72
CA GLN A 33 -14.63 -1.07 -6.49
C GLN A 33 -15.06 -2.04 -7.60
N GLN A 34 -14.73 -1.78 -8.87
CA GLN A 34 -15.06 -2.69 -9.97
C GLN A 34 -14.30 -4.03 -9.87
N ARG A 35 -13.04 -3.99 -9.43
CA ARG A 35 -12.17 -5.18 -9.33
C ARG A 35 -12.39 -5.97 -8.04
N TRP A 36 -12.66 -5.31 -6.93
CA TRP A 36 -12.68 -5.91 -5.60
C TRP A 36 -13.94 -5.60 -4.78
N GLY A 37 -14.93 -4.89 -5.32
CA GLY A 37 -16.10 -4.43 -4.58
C GLY A 37 -16.92 -5.52 -3.88
N ASP A 38 -16.85 -6.74 -4.39
CA ASP A 38 -17.53 -7.92 -3.84
C ASP A 38 -16.64 -8.75 -2.88
N THR A 39 -15.41 -8.30 -2.59
CA THR A 39 -14.51 -9.01 -1.67
C THR A 39 -14.67 -8.56 -0.23
N GLU A 40 -14.34 -9.47 0.68
CA GLU A 40 -14.35 -9.20 2.12
C GLU A 40 -13.29 -8.15 2.49
N GLU A 41 -12.14 -8.16 1.81
CA GLU A 41 -11.07 -7.18 2.02
C GLU A 41 -11.52 -5.76 1.65
N TRP A 42 -12.31 -5.60 0.59
CA TRP A 42 -12.90 -4.31 0.24
C TRP A 42 -13.85 -3.82 1.33
N ARG A 43 -14.74 -4.68 1.82
CA ARG A 43 -15.64 -4.35 2.94
C ARG A 43 -14.87 -3.92 4.18
N GLN A 44 -13.83 -4.66 4.55
CA GLN A 44 -12.97 -4.32 5.69
C GLN A 44 -12.25 -2.98 5.50
N SER A 45 -11.71 -2.73 4.30
CA SER A 45 -11.06 -1.47 3.97
C SER A 45 -11.99 -0.28 4.18
N GLN A 46 -13.22 -0.35 3.67
CA GLN A 46 -14.22 0.70 3.87
C GLN A 46 -14.57 0.88 5.35
N GLU A 47 -14.74 -0.20 6.11
CA GLU A 47 -15.07 -0.13 7.54
C GLU A 47 -13.94 0.41 8.43
N ARG A 48 -12.68 0.06 8.13
CA ARG A 48 -11.52 0.51 8.89
C ARG A 48 -11.21 1.97 8.57
N THR A 49 -11.18 2.33 7.29
CA THR A 49 -10.89 3.71 6.84
C THR A 49 -11.98 4.70 7.29
N ALA A 50 -13.24 4.28 7.35
CA ALA A 50 -14.33 5.11 7.89
C ALA A 50 -14.18 5.48 9.36
N LYS A 51 -13.36 4.75 10.11
CA LYS A 51 -13.08 5.01 11.54
C LYS A 51 -11.76 5.74 11.77
N MET A 52 -10.94 5.92 10.73
CA MET A 52 -9.64 6.58 10.84
C MET A 52 -9.79 8.09 10.95
N THR A 53 -9.18 8.66 11.97
CA THR A 53 -9.10 10.11 12.19
C THR A 53 -7.96 10.73 11.39
N LYS A 54 -7.94 12.06 11.24
CA LYS A 54 -6.78 12.78 10.64
C LYS A 54 -5.45 12.37 11.28
N ARG A 55 -5.43 12.20 12.61
CA ARG A 55 -4.23 11.79 13.34
C ARG A 55 -3.79 10.37 12.94
N ASP A 56 -4.72 9.43 12.81
CA ASP A 56 -4.39 8.07 12.36
C ASP A 56 -3.81 8.06 10.95
N TRP A 57 -4.26 8.96 10.08
CA TRP A 57 -3.71 9.14 8.74
C TRP A 57 -2.32 9.77 8.75
N ILE A 58 -2.06 10.75 9.62
CA ILE A 58 -0.72 11.34 9.81
C ILE A 58 0.26 10.27 10.31
N GLU A 59 -0.13 9.51 11.32
CA GLU A 59 0.68 8.41 11.87
C GLU A 59 0.96 7.35 10.80
N PHE A 60 -0.07 6.91 10.07
CA PHE A 60 0.08 5.98 8.96
C PHE A 60 1.04 6.50 7.88
N LYS A 61 0.91 7.77 7.48
CA LYS A 61 1.78 8.36 6.46
C LYS A 61 3.25 8.33 6.90
N ALA A 62 3.54 8.72 8.15
CA ALA A 62 4.89 8.71 8.68
C ALA A 62 5.48 7.28 8.73
N GLU A 63 4.68 6.29 9.14
CA GLU A 63 5.07 4.88 9.15
C GLU A 63 5.33 4.34 7.73
N ASN A 64 4.48 4.72 6.78
CA ASN A 64 4.56 4.32 5.38
C ASN A 64 5.79 4.95 4.70
N ASP A 65 6.06 6.24 4.90
CA ASP A 65 7.28 6.88 4.41
C ASP A 65 8.53 6.19 4.96
N ALA A 66 8.55 5.88 6.26
CA ALA A 66 9.66 5.18 6.91
C ALA A 66 9.81 3.74 6.42
N LEU A 67 8.73 3.10 5.97
CA LEU A 67 8.76 1.79 5.33
C LEU A 67 9.37 1.91 3.93
N LEU A 68 8.91 2.86 3.12
CA LEU A 68 9.40 3.10 1.77
C LEU A 68 10.91 3.38 1.76
N GLN A 69 11.39 4.22 2.69
CA GLN A 69 12.82 4.47 2.86
C GLN A 69 13.61 3.23 3.27
N ALA A 70 13.05 2.37 4.14
CA ALA A 70 13.70 1.13 4.54
C ALA A 70 13.77 0.11 3.40
N LEU A 71 12.73 0.02 2.57
CA LEU A 71 12.70 -0.81 1.36
C LEU A 71 13.76 -0.34 0.36
N ALA A 72 13.81 0.97 0.08
CA ALA A 72 14.80 1.57 -0.80
C ALA A 72 16.24 1.34 -0.29
N ALA A 73 16.47 1.50 1.02
CA ALA A 73 17.75 1.19 1.63
C ALA A 73 18.11 -0.30 1.51
N GLY A 74 17.17 -1.20 1.76
CA GLY A 74 17.35 -2.64 1.59
C GLY A 74 17.78 -3.01 0.16
N LYS A 75 17.10 -2.45 -0.84
CA LYS A 75 17.47 -2.59 -2.25
C LYS A 75 18.89 -2.09 -2.52
N ARG A 76 19.22 -0.86 -2.12
CA ARG A 76 20.55 -0.27 -2.35
C ARG A 76 21.68 -1.05 -1.68
N SER A 77 21.41 -1.65 -0.53
CA SER A 77 22.35 -2.50 0.19
C SER A 77 22.45 -3.93 -0.35
N GLY A 78 21.67 -4.29 -1.38
CA GLY A 78 21.69 -5.62 -1.97
C GLY A 78 21.11 -6.71 -1.06
N VAL A 79 20.09 -6.38 -0.27
CA VAL A 79 19.37 -7.39 0.52
C VAL A 79 18.79 -8.45 -0.42
N GLU A 80 19.13 -9.72 -0.19
CA GLU A 80 18.68 -10.82 -1.04
C GLU A 80 17.29 -11.31 -0.62
N ALA A 81 16.43 -11.59 -1.59
CA ALA A 81 15.12 -12.19 -1.35
C ALA A 81 15.27 -13.55 -0.63
N GLY A 82 14.38 -13.84 0.32
CA GLY A 82 14.45 -15.04 1.17
C GLY A 82 15.42 -14.93 2.34
N SER A 83 16.25 -13.88 2.42
CA SER A 83 17.05 -13.60 3.61
C SER A 83 16.18 -13.15 4.80
N ALA A 84 16.69 -13.27 6.02
CA ALA A 84 16.00 -12.79 7.21
C ALA A 84 15.68 -11.28 7.15
N ALA A 85 16.57 -10.48 6.54
CA ALA A 85 16.35 -9.06 6.35
C ALA A 85 15.24 -8.77 5.33
N ALA A 86 15.20 -9.50 4.20
CA ALA A 86 14.12 -9.40 3.23
C ALA A 86 12.77 -9.80 3.84
N ASN A 87 12.72 -10.90 4.59
CA ASN A 87 11.50 -11.38 5.22
C ASN A 87 10.97 -10.39 6.26
N ALA A 88 11.85 -9.71 7.00
CA ALA A 88 11.44 -8.65 7.91
C ALA A 88 10.84 -7.44 7.18
N LEU A 89 11.41 -7.05 6.03
CA LEU A 89 10.85 -5.99 5.19
C LEU A 89 9.48 -6.37 4.60
N ALA A 90 9.34 -7.60 4.09
CA ALA A 90 8.07 -8.12 3.58
C ALA A 90 6.99 -8.18 4.67
N ALA A 91 7.34 -8.65 5.87
CA ALA A 91 6.42 -8.67 7.02
C ALA A 91 6.00 -7.27 7.45
N ARG A 92 6.94 -6.30 7.48
CA ARG A 92 6.62 -4.90 7.79
C ARG A 92 5.71 -4.28 6.73
N HIS A 93 5.94 -4.60 5.46
CA HIS A 93 5.09 -4.18 4.35
C HIS A 93 3.66 -4.73 4.49
N ARG A 94 3.54 -6.03 4.78
CA ARG A 94 2.24 -6.66 5.04
C ARG A 94 1.52 -6.04 6.22
N ALA A 95 2.23 -5.75 7.31
CA ALA A 95 1.65 -5.13 8.50
C ALA A 95 1.10 -3.72 8.19
N ASN A 96 1.79 -2.96 7.34
CA ASN A 96 1.32 -1.63 6.91
C ASN A 96 0.02 -1.73 6.11
N ILE A 97 -0.08 -2.65 5.14
CA ILE A 97 -1.31 -2.90 4.38
C ILE A 97 -2.43 -3.45 5.28
N SER A 98 -2.06 -4.29 6.26
CA SER A 98 -3.02 -4.96 7.14
C SER A 98 -3.80 -3.98 8.02
N ARG A 99 -3.45 -2.70 8.02
CA ARG A 99 -4.22 -1.65 8.67
C ARG A 99 -5.56 -1.39 7.98
N PHE A 100 -5.69 -1.70 6.70
CA PHE A 100 -6.90 -1.49 5.90
C PHE A 100 -7.77 -2.74 5.81
N PHE A 101 -7.18 -3.92 5.65
CA PHE A 101 -7.91 -5.19 5.59
C PHE A 101 -6.98 -6.32 6.01
N ASP A 102 -7.51 -7.48 6.35
CA ASP A 102 -6.68 -8.64 6.67
C ASP A 102 -5.96 -9.13 5.41
N CYS A 103 -4.67 -8.79 5.30
CA CYS A 103 -3.86 -9.19 4.17
C CYS A 103 -3.40 -10.64 4.36
N SER A 104 -4.06 -11.59 3.70
CA SER A 104 -3.63 -12.99 3.62
C SER A 104 -2.35 -13.13 2.79
N ASP A 105 -1.73 -14.32 2.80
CA ASP A 105 -0.56 -14.61 1.97
C ASP A 105 -0.92 -14.47 0.49
N ASP A 106 -2.05 -15.05 0.08
CA ASP A 106 -2.57 -14.96 -1.28
C ASP A 106 -2.84 -13.52 -1.70
N MET A 107 -3.39 -12.69 -0.80
CA MET A 107 -3.63 -11.28 -1.08
C MET A 107 -2.32 -10.50 -1.21
N HIS A 108 -1.34 -10.78 -0.35
CA HIS A 108 -0.03 -10.13 -0.40
C HIS A 108 0.71 -10.48 -1.71
N MET A 109 0.59 -11.74 -2.16
CA MET A 109 1.06 -12.20 -3.47
C MET A 109 0.32 -11.54 -4.64
N CYS A 110 -0.99 -11.35 -4.54
CA CYS A 110 -1.77 -10.66 -5.57
C CYS A 110 -1.29 -9.21 -5.74
N LEU A 111 -1.11 -8.49 -4.63
CA LEU A 111 -0.59 -7.12 -4.64
C LEU A 111 0.83 -7.05 -5.23
N ALA A 112 1.71 -7.97 -4.86
CA ALA A 112 3.06 -8.04 -5.40
C ALA A 112 3.07 -8.15 -6.94
N ARG A 113 2.17 -8.95 -7.53
CA ARG A 113 2.04 -9.06 -9.00
C ARG A 113 1.59 -7.75 -9.62
N ILE A 114 0.59 -7.09 -9.02
CA ILE A 114 0.08 -5.80 -9.52
C ILE A 114 1.19 -4.76 -9.60
N TYR A 115 2.09 -4.71 -8.62
CA TYR A 115 3.19 -3.73 -8.58
C TYR A 115 4.16 -3.83 -9.77
N VAL A 116 4.26 -5.00 -10.40
CA VAL A 116 5.14 -5.23 -11.57
C VAL A 116 4.37 -5.35 -12.89
N GLU A 117 3.06 -5.62 -12.84
CA GLU A 117 2.19 -5.76 -14.02
C GLU A 117 1.51 -4.44 -14.42
N ASP A 118 1.30 -3.51 -13.48
CA ASP A 118 0.68 -2.21 -13.71
C ASP A 118 1.59 -1.07 -13.23
N GLU A 119 2.18 -0.36 -14.18
CA GLU A 119 3.13 0.74 -13.95
C GLU A 119 2.56 1.82 -13.01
N ARG A 120 1.24 2.03 -12.97
CA ARG A 120 0.63 3.03 -12.07
C ARG A 120 0.91 2.72 -10.60
N TYR A 121 0.88 1.43 -10.25
CA TYR A 121 1.18 0.98 -8.88
C TYR A 121 2.69 0.81 -8.67
N GLY A 122 3.43 0.35 -9.69
CA GLY A 122 4.89 0.23 -9.63
C GLY A 122 5.59 1.57 -9.42
N ASN A 123 5.11 2.62 -10.09
CA ASN A 123 5.69 3.97 -10.03
C ASN A 123 5.72 4.52 -8.60
N TYR A 124 4.75 4.18 -7.74
CA TYR A 124 4.79 4.57 -6.33
C TYR A 124 6.09 4.14 -5.63
N TYR A 125 6.59 2.93 -5.92
CA TYR A 125 7.85 2.44 -5.39
C TYR A 125 9.04 2.95 -6.20
N ASP A 126 8.95 2.94 -7.52
CA ASP A 126 10.06 3.30 -8.41
C ASP A 126 10.42 4.80 -8.35
N ASP A 127 9.46 5.68 -8.03
CA ASP A 127 9.70 7.10 -7.75
C ASP A 127 10.60 7.30 -6.52
N ALA A 128 10.54 6.38 -5.55
CA ALA A 128 11.40 6.43 -4.37
C ALA A 128 12.82 5.88 -4.64
N GLU A 129 12.93 4.88 -5.51
CA GLU A 129 14.18 4.26 -5.91
C GLU A 129 13.95 3.42 -7.19
N PRO A 130 14.65 3.67 -8.32
CA PRO A 130 14.37 2.98 -9.57
C PRO A 130 14.49 1.45 -9.47
N GLY A 131 13.45 0.71 -9.83
CA GLY A 131 13.38 -0.76 -9.73
C GLY A 131 13.06 -1.27 -8.31
N LEU A 132 12.55 -0.40 -7.44
CA LEU A 132 12.08 -0.79 -6.11
C LEU A 132 10.82 -1.64 -6.18
N ALA A 133 9.94 -1.41 -7.15
CA ALA A 133 8.74 -2.23 -7.33
C ALA A 133 9.09 -3.72 -7.50
N GLN A 134 10.08 -4.02 -8.36
CA GLN A 134 10.59 -5.38 -8.56
C GLN A 134 11.20 -5.97 -7.28
N PHE A 135 12.00 -5.19 -6.55
CA PHE A 135 12.58 -5.64 -5.28
C PHE A 135 11.50 -5.98 -4.25
N VAL A 136 10.46 -5.13 -4.12
CA VAL A 136 9.33 -5.37 -3.20
C VAL A 136 8.59 -6.64 -3.60
N HIS A 137 8.32 -6.83 -4.89
CA HIS A 137 7.74 -8.08 -5.40
C HIS A 137 8.58 -9.30 -4.97
N ASP A 138 9.88 -9.27 -5.23
CA ASP A 138 10.76 -10.43 -5.01
C ASP A 138 10.85 -10.82 -3.53
N ILE A 139 10.96 -9.84 -2.61
CA ILE A 139 10.99 -10.13 -1.17
C ILE A 139 9.65 -10.67 -0.66
N ILE A 140 8.52 -10.25 -1.23
CA ILE A 140 7.19 -10.75 -0.85
C ILE A 140 7.06 -12.20 -1.30
N VAL A 141 7.33 -12.47 -2.59
CA VAL A 141 7.24 -13.81 -3.18
C VAL A 141 8.13 -14.80 -2.44
N ALA A 142 9.36 -14.40 -2.07
CA ALA A 142 10.26 -15.26 -1.33
C ALA A 142 9.89 -15.46 0.15
N SER A 143 9.04 -14.59 0.72
CA SER A 143 8.63 -14.69 2.13
C SER A 143 7.45 -15.65 2.38
N ILE A 144 6.74 -16.03 1.31
CA ILE A 144 5.52 -16.86 1.36
C ILE A 144 5.77 -18.29 0.84
N ASN A 145 6.87 -18.50 0.09
CA ASN A 145 7.31 -19.81 -0.41
C ASN A 145 8.23 -20.53 0.58
#